data_AF-A0A8D2GLN2-F1
#
_entry.id   AF-A0A8D2GLN2-F1
#
_cell.length_a   1.000
_cell.length_b   1.000
_cell.length_c   1.000
_cell.angle_alpha   90.00
_cell.angle_beta   90.00
_cell.angle_gamma   90.00
#
_symmetry.space_group_name_H-M   'P 1'
#
loop_
_entity.id
_entity.type
_entity.pdbx_description
1 polymer ?
#
loop_
_entity_poly.entity_id
_entity_poly.type
_entity_poly.pdbx_seq_one_letter_code
_entity_poly.pdbx_strand_id
1 'polypeptide(L)'
;MFGTGGGLLEYRASLLAGKGFAVLALAYYNYEDLPKTMDILHLEYFEEAVNYLLSHPEVKGPGVGLLGVSKGGELCLSMASFLKGITAAVIINGSVANVGGTLHYKGETLPPVGVNRNRIKVTKDGYADIVDVLNSPLEGPDQKSFIPVERAESTFLFLVGQDDHNWKSEFYANEACKRLQAHGRRKPQIICYAGAGHYIEPPYFPLCRASLHALVGSAIIFGGEPRAHAMAQVDAWKQLQTFFHKHLGGQEGTIPAK
;
A
#
# COMPACT_ATOMS: atom_id res chain seq x y z
N MET A 1 -4.33 3.68 4.82
CA MET A 1 -3.65 4.75 4.06
C MET A 1 -3.96 4.64 2.57
N PHE A 2 -4.26 5.77 1.93
CA PHE A 2 -4.45 5.86 0.48
C PHE A 2 -3.15 6.27 -0.23
N GLY A 3 -3.19 6.32 -1.56
CA GLY A 3 -2.07 6.74 -2.40
C GLY A 3 -1.96 8.25 -2.53
N THR A 4 -1.26 8.66 -3.60
CA THR A 4 -1.18 10.07 -3.99
C THR A 4 -2.57 10.61 -4.38
N GLY A 5 -2.77 11.91 -4.17
CA GLY A 5 -4.03 12.64 -4.27
C GLY A 5 -4.17 13.66 -3.13
N GLY A 6 -3.59 13.35 -1.97
CA GLY A 6 -3.70 14.17 -0.77
C GLY A 6 -5.07 14.04 -0.10
N GLY A 7 -5.33 14.89 0.88
CA GLY A 7 -6.59 14.85 1.62
C GLY A 7 -6.70 13.65 2.56
N LEU A 8 -7.93 13.42 3.03
CA LEU A 8 -8.28 12.32 3.92
C LEU A 8 -9.49 11.56 3.38
N LEU A 9 -9.27 10.30 2.96
CA LEU A 9 -10.33 9.42 2.47
C LEU A 9 -10.71 8.41 3.55
N GLU A 10 -11.92 8.56 4.10
CA GLU A 10 -12.37 7.80 5.29
C GLU A 10 -13.23 6.57 4.95
N TYR A 11 -13.77 6.50 3.73
CA TYR A 11 -14.80 5.51 3.37
C TYR A 11 -14.35 4.06 3.59
N ARG A 12 -13.07 3.73 3.34
CA ARG A 12 -12.55 2.38 3.59
C ARG A 12 -12.39 2.09 5.09
N ALA A 13 -11.97 3.09 5.87
CA ALA A 13 -11.78 2.93 7.31
C ALA A 13 -13.12 2.75 8.03
N SER A 14 -14.11 3.58 7.72
CA SER A 14 -15.47 3.47 8.26
C SER A 14 -16.13 2.12 7.92
N LEU A 15 -16.01 1.66 6.67
CA LEU A 15 -16.52 0.35 6.26
C LEU A 15 -15.82 -0.82 6.97
N LEU A 16 -14.49 -0.73 7.18
CA LEU A 16 -13.73 -1.76 7.88
C LEU A 16 -14.01 -1.76 9.39
N ALA A 17 -14.32 -0.59 9.98
CA ALA A 17 -14.72 -0.49 11.38
C ALA A 17 -15.99 -1.29 11.69
N GLY A 18 -16.93 -1.32 10.74
CA GLY A 18 -18.12 -2.20 10.80
C GLY A 18 -17.83 -3.71 10.76
N LYS A 19 -16.55 -4.11 10.72
CA LYS A 19 -16.08 -5.50 10.79
C LYS A 19 -15.33 -5.82 12.09
N GLY A 20 -15.41 -4.95 13.10
CA GLY A 20 -14.84 -5.19 14.43
C GLY A 20 -13.41 -4.70 14.61
N PHE A 21 -12.95 -3.75 13.78
CA PHE A 21 -11.63 -3.15 13.89
C PHE A 21 -11.73 -1.67 14.31
N ALA A 22 -10.84 -1.21 15.19
CA ALA A 22 -10.55 0.22 15.30
C ALA A 22 -9.63 0.62 14.13
N VAL A 23 -10.06 1.55 13.27
CA VAL A 23 -9.34 1.89 12.03
C VAL A 23 -9.11 3.38 11.92
N LEU A 24 -7.84 3.79 11.92
CA LEU A 24 -7.44 5.17 11.67
C LEU A 24 -7.28 5.42 10.16
N ALA A 25 -8.12 6.28 9.60
CA ALA A 25 -7.83 6.90 8.31
C ALA A 25 -6.73 7.95 8.53
N LEU A 26 -5.60 7.79 7.84
CA LEU A 26 -4.41 8.62 8.05
C LEU A 26 -4.07 9.41 6.79
N ALA A 27 -4.23 10.73 6.87
CA ALA A 27 -3.67 11.69 5.92
C ALA A 27 -2.16 11.84 6.18
N TYR A 28 -1.40 12.26 5.17
CA TYR A 28 0.04 12.51 5.33
C TYR A 28 0.58 13.67 4.48
N TYR A 29 -0.27 14.29 3.65
CA TYR A 29 0.01 15.54 2.95
C TYR A 29 -1.28 16.13 2.35
N ASN A 30 -1.26 17.43 2.04
CA ASN A 30 -2.34 18.19 1.41
C ASN A 30 -3.69 18.01 2.10
N TYR A 31 -3.69 18.11 3.43
CA TYR A 31 -4.87 18.04 4.28
C TYR A 31 -4.65 18.90 5.51
N GLU A 32 -5.58 19.82 5.79
CA GLU A 32 -5.49 20.76 6.91
C GLU A 32 -4.13 21.49 6.98
N ASP A 33 -3.39 21.34 8.07
CA ASP A 33 -2.10 21.97 8.33
C ASP A 33 -0.89 21.11 7.90
N LEU A 34 -1.11 19.92 7.35
CA LEU A 34 -0.05 19.07 6.81
C LEU A 34 0.63 19.73 5.58
N PRO A 35 1.89 19.34 5.28
CA PRO A 35 2.59 19.83 4.09
C PRO A 35 1.77 19.68 2.81
N LYS A 36 1.82 20.69 1.93
CA LYS A 36 1.04 20.69 0.67
C LYS A 36 1.55 19.69 -0.37
N THR A 37 2.82 19.30 -0.29
CA THR A 37 3.47 18.39 -1.24
C THR A 37 4.01 17.16 -0.52
N MET A 38 4.40 16.16 -1.30
CA MET A 38 4.95 14.88 -0.83
C MET A 38 6.43 14.74 -1.23
N ASP A 39 7.13 15.85 -1.45
CA ASP A 39 8.52 15.83 -1.94
C ASP A 39 9.47 15.20 -0.92
N ILE A 40 9.16 15.39 0.36
CA ILE A 40 9.86 14.82 1.51
C ILE A 40 8.82 14.26 2.48
N LEU A 41 8.97 13.00 2.87
CA LEU A 41 8.17 12.36 3.90
C LEU A 41 9.08 11.85 5.03
N HIS A 42 8.61 11.97 6.27
CA HIS A 42 9.32 11.53 7.47
C HIS A 42 8.55 10.37 8.11
N LEU A 43 9.19 9.21 8.28
CA LEU A 43 8.56 8.04 8.92
C LEU A 43 8.22 8.27 10.40
N GLU A 44 8.86 9.26 11.04
CA GLU A 44 8.52 9.71 12.39
C GLU A 44 7.04 10.10 12.51
N TYR A 45 6.47 10.78 11.52
CA TYR A 45 5.03 11.11 11.50
C TYR A 45 4.14 9.85 11.54
N PHE A 46 4.54 8.81 10.81
CA PHE A 46 3.80 7.56 10.78
C PHE A 46 4.04 6.73 12.06
N GLU A 47 5.21 6.86 12.69
CA GLU A 47 5.52 6.30 14.01
C GLU A 47 4.64 6.94 15.09
N GLU A 48 4.46 8.26 15.06
CA GLU A 48 3.52 8.99 15.93
C GLU A 48 2.09 8.48 15.76
N ALA A 49 1.62 8.30 14.52
CA ALA A 49 0.28 7.76 14.25
C ALA A 49 0.09 6.32 14.77
N VAL A 50 1.12 5.47 14.63
CA VAL A 50 1.11 4.10 15.20
C VAL A 50 1.03 4.14 16.72
N ASN A 51 1.85 4.99 17.35
CA ASN A 51 1.88 5.12 18.81
C ASN A 51 0.56 5.71 19.35
N TYR A 52 0.00 6.71 18.67
CA TYR A 52 -1.31 7.24 18.98
C TYR A 52 -2.37 6.13 18.98
N LEU A 53 -2.46 5.36 17.88
CA LEU A 53 -3.43 4.28 17.77
C LEU A 53 -3.23 3.21 18.86
N LEU A 54 -1.97 2.82 19.15
CA LEU A 54 -1.66 1.85 20.21
C LEU A 54 -1.95 2.35 21.62
N SER A 55 -1.88 3.65 21.85
CA SER A 55 -2.17 4.26 23.16
C SER A 55 -3.66 4.42 23.44
N HIS A 56 -4.51 4.29 22.42
CA HIS A 56 -5.96 4.47 22.58
C HIS A 56 -6.54 3.31 23.42
N PRO A 57 -7.35 3.58 24.46
CA PRO A 57 -7.79 2.56 25.43
C PRO A 57 -8.67 1.46 24.82
N GLU A 58 -9.31 1.74 23.68
CA GLU A 58 -10.15 0.78 22.95
C GLU A 58 -9.40 0.00 21.86
N VAL A 59 -8.07 0.18 21.74
CA VAL A 59 -7.23 -0.57 20.79
C VAL A 59 -6.52 -1.69 21.52
N LYS A 60 -6.71 -2.92 21.03
CA LYS A 60 -6.28 -4.15 21.71
C LYS A 60 -4.75 -4.30 21.88
N GLY A 61 -3.96 -3.88 20.89
CA GLY A 61 -2.52 -4.17 20.84
C GLY A 61 -2.18 -5.68 20.74
N PRO A 62 -0.90 -6.09 20.92
CA PRO A 62 0.27 -5.27 21.26
C PRO A 62 0.89 -4.55 20.04
N GLY A 63 0.40 -4.80 18.83
CA GLY A 63 0.78 -4.10 17.61
C GLY A 63 -0.42 -3.78 16.74
N VAL A 64 -0.20 -3.07 15.64
CA VAL A 64 -1.26 -2.63 14.72
C VAL A 64 -1.20 -3.39 13.38
N GLY A 65 -2.34 -3.40 12.70
CA GLY A 65 -2.42 -3.74 11.29
C GLY A 65 -2.25 -2.52 10.40
N LEU A 66 -1.55 -2.67 9.28
CA LEU A 66 -1.45 -1.63 8.25
C LEU A 66 -2.22 -2.04 7.00
N LEU A 67 -3.07 -1.15 6.49
CA LEU A 67 -3.80 -1.34 5.22
C LEU A 67 -3.48 -0.18 4.28
N GLY A 68 -2.81 -0.49 3.18
CA GLY A 68 -2.35 0.50 2.20
C GLY A 68 -2.75 0.16 0.78
N VAL A 69 -3.06 1.17 -0.02
CA VAL A 69 -3.21 1.05 -1.49
C VAL A 69 -2.27 2.03 -2.20
N SER A 70 -1.70 1.64 -3.34
CA SER A 70 -0.82 2.51 -4.14
C SER A 70 0.39 3.01 -3.31
N LYS A 71 0.70 4.32 -3.30
CA LYS A 71 1.72 4.91 -2.40
C LYS A 71 1.46 4.60 -0.92
N GLY A 72 0.20 4.45 -0.49
CA GLY A 72 -0.13 4.00 0.86
C GLY A 72 0.31 2.55 1.13
N GLY A 73 0.30 1.68 0.12
CA GLY A 73 0.83 0.31 0.20
C GLY A 73 2.36 0.30 0.26
N GLU A 74 3.01 1.13 -0.54
CA GLU A 74 4.46 1.38 -0.45
C GLU A 74 4.87 1.87 0.94
N LEU A 75 4.14 2.85 1.51
CA LEU A 75 4.38 3.34 2.86
C LEU A 75 4.15 2.26 3.93
N CYS A 76 3.20 1.34 3.74
CA CYS A 76 3.03 0.22 4.67
C CYS A 76 4.26 -0.70 4.70
N LEU A 77 4.92 -0.92 3.55
CA LEU A 77 6.18 -1.67 3.49
C LEU A 77 7.30 -0.91 4.20
N SER A 78 7.42 0.40 3.98
CA SER A 78 8.40 1.24 4.67
C SER A 78 8.17 1.23 6.19
N MET A 79 6.95 1.50 6.65
CA MET A 79 6.60 1.45 8.07
C MET A 79 6.96 0.10 8.70
N ALA A 80 6.60 -1.02 8.05
CA ALA A 80 6.94 -2.35 8.55
C ALA A 80 8.46 -2.64 8.58
N SER A 81 9.24 -1.99 7.72
CA SER A 81 10.69 -2.18 7.62
C SER A 81 11.50 -1.38 8.63
N PHE A 82 11.01 -0.19 9.00
CA PHE A 82 11.72 0.77 9.85
C PHE A 82 11.15 0.88 11.27
N LEU A 83 9.84 0.70 11.44
CA LEU A 83 9.14 0.94 12.70
C LEU A 83 8.91 -0.36 13.48
N LYS A 84 8.68 -0.22 14.79
CA LYS A 84 8.23 -1.31 15.66
C LYS A 84 6.71 -1.25 15.85
N GLY A 85 6.12 -2.30 16.43
CA GLY A 85 4.69 -2.35 16.72
C GLY A 85 3.79 -2.68 15.52
N ILE A 86 4.35 -3.12 14.38
CA ILE A 86 3.57 -3.53 13.22
C ILE A 86 3.42 -5.06 13.17
N THR A 87 2.23 -5.57 13.44
CA THR A 87 1.95 -7.02 13.48
C THR A 87 1.72 -7.61 12.09
N ALA A 88 0.94 -6.92 11.27
CA ALA A 88 0.55 -7.40 9.94
C ALA A 88 0.27 -6.26 8.97
N ALA A 89 0.54 -6.46 7.68
CA ALA A 89 0.30 -5.46 6.66
C ALA A 89 -0.36 -6.06 5.41
N VAL A 90 -1.41 -5.41 4.93
CA VAL A 90 -2.10 -5.69 3.66
C VAL A 90 -1.70 -4.61 2.66
N ILE A 91 -1.07 -5.05 1.57
CA ILE A 91 -0.51 -4.20 0.52
C ILE A 91 -1.34 -4.38 -0.75
N ILE A 92 -2.16 -3.38 -1.08
CA ILE A 92 -2.97 -3.38 -2.30
C ILE A 92 -2.24 -2.61 -3.38
N ASN A 93 -1.80 -3.27 -4.45
CA ASN A 93 -1.09 -2.62 -5.57
C ASN A 93 0.01 -1.64 -5.12
N GLY A 94 0.82 -2.04 -4.14
CA GLY A 94 1.94 -1.24 -3.60
C GLY A 94 3.24 -1.46 -4.36
N SER A 95 4.21 -0.56 -4.15
CA SER A 95 5.57 -0.64 -4.71
C SER A 95 6.59 -1.00 -3.62
N VAL A 96 7.60 -1.79 -3.96
CA VAL A 96 8.80 -2.01 -3.10
C VAL A 96 9.89 -0.97 -3.38
N ALA A 97 9.76 -0.16 -4.43
CA ALA A 97 10.57 1.02 -4.66
C ALA A 97 9.93 2.23 -3.99
N ASN A 98 10.72 3.11 -3.39
CA ASN A 98 10.25 4.42 -2.94
C ASN A 98 10.00 5.33 -4.16
N VAL A 99 8.76 5.80 -4.37
CA VAL A 99 8.38 6.57 -5.58
C VAL A 99 7.94 7.99 -5.25
N GLY A 100 8.32 8.95 -6.10
CA GLY A 100 7.77 10.32 -6.12
C GLY A 100 8.50 11.33 -5.23
N GLY A 101 8.77 10.99 -3.97
CA GLY A 101 9.46 11.86 -3.01
C GLY A 101 10.51 11.12 -2.20
N THR A 102 11.36 11.86 -1.50
CA THR A 102 12.39 11.29 -0.60
C THR A 102 11.75 10.86 0.71
N LEU A 103 12.07 9.66 1.18
CA LEU A 103 11.59 9.15 2.48
C LEU A 103 12.74 9.12 3.48
N HIS A 104 12.55 9.75 4.63
CA HIS A 104 13.52 9.76 5.73
C HIS A 104 13.02 8.97 6.94
N TYR A 105 13.97 8.36 7.65
CA TYR A 105 13.77 7.92 9.01
C TYR A 105 15.09 8.04 9.77
N LYS A 106 15.16 8.94 10.75
CA LYS A 106 16.37 9.22 11.51
C LYS A 106 17.55 9.51 10.56
N GLY A 107 18.63 8.74 10.64
CA GLY A 107 19.80 8.88 9.77
C GLY A 107 19.69 8.18 8.41
N GLU A 108 18.58 7.48 8.13
CA GLU A 108 18.38 6.72 6.90
C GLU A 108 17.53 7.49 5.90
N THR A 109 17.83 7.32 4.61
CA THR A 109 17.14 8.00 3.51
C THR A 109 16.94 7.06 2.33
N LEU A 110 15.72 6.98 1.82
CA LEU A 110 15.40 6.35 0.55
C LEU A 110 15.12 7.45 -0.49
N PRO A 111 15.96 7.62 -1.53
CA PRO A 111 15.66 8.53 -2.63
C PRO A 111 14.48 8.00 -3.46
N PRO A 112 13.77 8.87 -4.20
CA PRO A 112 12.77 8.42 -5.16
C PRO A 112 13.43 7.64 -6.29
N VAL A 113 12.79 6.57 -6.74
CA VAL A 113 13.20 5.82 -7.94
C VAL A 113 13.14 6.71 -9.17
N GLY A 114 14.10 6.54 -10.07
CA GLY A 114 14.19 7.27 -11.32
C GLY A 114 12.97 7.05 -12.22
N VAL A 115 12.68 8.06 -13.03
CA VAL A 115 11.56 8.07 -13.97
C VAL A 115 12.08 8.36 -15.37
N ASN A 116 11.62 7.57 -16.35
CA ASN A 116 11.88 7.81 -17.77
C ASN A 116 10.55 7.99 -18.51
N ARG A 117 10.19 9.27 -18.75
CA ARG A 117 8.94 9.66 -19.43
C ARG A 117 8.87 9.22 -20.89
N ASN A 118 9.99 8.87 -21.53
CA ASN A 118 9.99 8.36 -22.90
C ASN A 118 9.36 6.95 -22.99
N ARG A 119 9.12 6.29 -21.85
CA ARG A 119 8.41 5.00 -21.77
C ARG A 119 6.90 5.14 -21.63
N ILE A 120 6.36 6.36 -21.61
CA ILE A 120 4.91 6.58 -21.70
C ILE A 120 4.44 6.08 -23.07
N LYS A 121 3.42 5.23 -23.06
CA LYS A 121 2.71 4.82 -24.28
C LYS A 121 1.41 5.60 -24.39
N VAL A 122 0.92 5.80 -25.60
CA VAL A 122 -0.39 6.41 -25.84
C VAL A 122 -1.32 5.33 -26.37
N THR A 123 -2.44 5.14 -25.68
CA THR A 123 -3.49 4.20 -26.08
C THR A 123 -4.19 4.69 -27.34
N LYS A 124 -4.98 3.82 -27.98
CA LYS A 124 -5.78 4.18 -29.17
C LYS A 124 -6.76 5.33 -28.91
N ASP A 125 -7.22 5.45 -27.66
CA ASP A 125 -8.19 6.46 -27.23
C ASP A 125 -7.52 7.76 -26.72
N GLY A 126 -6.20 7.88 -26.85
CA GLY A 126 -5.44 9.08 -26.48
C GLY A 126 -5.06 9.18 -25.00
N TYR A 127 -5.42 8.20 -24.17
CA TYR A 127 -4.93 8.13 -22.78
C TYR A 127 -3.46 7.73 -22.73
N ALA A 128 -2.74 8.27 -21.75
CA ALA A 128 -1.39 7.82 -21.45
C ALA A 128 -1.41 6.51 -20.65
N ASP A 129 -0.52 5.59 -21.00
CA ASP A 129 -0.20 4.38 -20.24
C ASP A 129 1.20 4.56 -19.66
N ILE A 130 1.25 4.62 -18.33
CA ILE A 130 2.47 4.98 -17.58
C ILE A 130 3.13 3.78 -16.90
N VAL A 131 2.61 2.56 -17.11
CA VAL A 131 3.05 1.36 -16.36
C VAL A 131 4.57 1.12 -16.42
N ASP A 132 5.21 1.55 -17.51
CA ASP A 132 6.64 1.37 -17.76
C ASP A 132 7.51 2.58 -17.40
N VAL A 133 6.99 3.68 -16.85
CA VAL A 133 7.79 4.92 -16.67
C VAL A 133 8.83 4.82 -15.57
N LEU A 134 8.57 4.04 -14.51
CA LEU A 134 9.47 3.90 -13.36
C LEU A 134 10.66 2.99 -13.70
N ASN A 135 11.86 3.41 -13.31
CA ASN A 135 13.04 2.58 -13.40
C ASN A 135 12.92 1.34 -12.51
N SER A 136 13.68 0.30 -12.83
CA SER A 136 13.75 -0.89 -11.99
C SER A 136 14.55 -0.57 -10.73
N PRO A 137 14.03 -0.86 -9.52
CA PRO A 137 14.79 -0.69 -8.27
C PRO A 137 15.83 -1.81 -8.07
N LEU A 138 16.09 -2.64 -9.08
CA LEU A 138 17.01 -3.78 -9.00
C LEU A 138 18.38 -3.50 -9.62
N GLU A 139 18.55 -2.38 -10.31
CA GLU A 139 19.74 -2.09 -11.11
C GLU A 139 20.24 -0.66 -10.93
N GLY A 140 21.55 -0.47 -11.14
CA GLY A 140 22.17 0.85 -11.13
C GLY A 140 21.93 1.66 -9.84
N PRO A 141 21.84 3.00 -9.93
CA PRO A 141 21.62 3.85 -8.76
C PRO A 141 20.25 3.68 -8.12
N ASP A 142 19.26 3.16 -8.86
CA ASP A 142 17.88 2.99 -8.41
C ASP A 142 17.72 1.91 -7.34
N GLN A 143 18.72 1.05 -7.14
CA GLN A 143 18.78 0.11 -6.01
C GLN A 143 18.65 0.81 -4.65
N LYS A 144 19.06 2.08 -4.54
CA LYS A 144 18.92 2.86 -3.30
C LYS A 144 17.46 3.16 -2.94
N SER A 145 16.54 3.11 -3.91
CA SER A 145 15.11 3.33 -3.67
C SER A 145 14.41 2.07 -3.13
N PHE A 146 15.06 0.90 -3.16
CA PHE A 146 14.44 -0.36 -2.74
C PHE A 146 14.19 -0.35 -1.22
N ILE A 147 12.93 -0.51 -0.82
CA ILE A 147 12.52 -0.56 0.59
C ILE A 147 13.07 -1.85 1.22
N PRO A 148 13.81 -1.77 2.34
CA PRO A 148 14.51 -2.91 2.94
C PRO A 148 13.55 -3.85 3.72
N VAL A 149 12.60 -4.47 3.02
CA VAL A 149 11.54 -5.32 3.57
C VAL A 149 12.06 -6.53 4.35
N GLU A 150 13.31 -6.94 4.14
CA GLU A 150 13.98 -7.97 4.95
C GLU A 150 14.10 -7.61 6.44
N ARG A 151 14.01 -6.32 6.79
CA ARG A 151 14.04 -5.84 8.18
C ARG A 151 12.72 -6.07 8.91
N ALA A 152 11.62 -6.23 8.18
CA ALA A 152 10.30 -6.34 8.76
C ALA A 152 10.10 -7.65 9.53
N GLU A 153 9.42 -7.56 10.68
CA GLU A 153 8.95 -8.71 11.46
C GLU A 153 7.48 -9.05 11.14
N SER A 154 6.77 -8.13 10.50
CA SER A 154 5.35 -8.20 10.18
C SER A 154 5.01 -9.35 9.23
N THR A 155 3.77 -9.84 9.30
CA THR A 155 3.22 -10.73 8.27
C THR A 155 2.64 -9.90 7.13
N PHE A 156 2.86 -10.31 5.87
CA PHE A 156 2.36 -9.59 4.69
C PHE A 156 1.33 -10.39 3.90
N LEU A 157 0.31 -9.67 3.42
CA LEU A 157 -0.59 -10.09 2.36
C LEU A 157 -0.54 -9.04 1.24
N PHE A 158 -0.19 -9.47 0.04
CA PHE A 158 -0.26 -8.65 -1.18
C PHE A 158 -1.53 -8.97 -1.95
N LEU A 159 -2.29 -7.94 -2.29
CA LEU A 159 -3.47 -8.00 -3.15
C LEU A 159 -3.17 -7.21 -4.40
N VAL A 160 -3.05 -7.90 -5.53
CA VAL A 160 -2.49 -7.35 -6.77
C VAL A 160 -3.49 -7.45 -7.90
N GLY A 161 -3.72 -6.33 -8.59
CA GLY A 161 -4.38 -6.31 -9.88
C GLY A 161 -3.37 -6.65 -10.99
N GLN A 162 -3.64 -7.69 -11.78
CA GLN A 162 -2.73 -8.09 -12.86
C GLN A 162 -2.81 -7.17 -14.09
N ASP A 163 -3.85 -6.33 -14.16
CA ASP A 163 -4.04 -5.32 -15.19
C ASP A 163 -3.76 -3.92 -14.64
N ASP A 164 -2.86 -3.79 -13.66
CA ASP A 164 -2.46 -2.49 -13.10
C ASP A 164 -1.61 -1.70 -14.12
N HIS A 165 -2.15 -0.58 -14.58
CA HIS A 165 -1.50 0.33 -15.53
C HIS A 165 -0.87 1.58 -14.89
N ASN A 166 -0.96 1.73 -13.58
CA ASN A 166 -0.22 2.78 -12.88
C ASN A 166 1.26 2.40 -12.74
N TRP A 167 1.52 1.16 -12.35
CA TRP A 167 2.87 0.60 -12.19
C TRP A 167 2.83 -0.93 -12.10
N LYS A 168 4.01 -1.58 -12.04
CA LYS A 168 4.12 -3.05 -12.10
C LYS A 168 3.91 -3.70 -10.72
N SER A 169 2.67 -3.66 -10.20
CA SER A 169 2.32 -4.17 -8.86
C SER A 169 2.69 -5.65 -8.66
N GLU A 170 2.45 -6.53 -9.63
CA GLU A 170 2.84 -7.96 -9.53
C GLU A 170 4.36 -8.14 -9.46
N PHE A 171 5.11 -7.36 -10.24
CA PHE A 171 6.57 -7.34 -10.18
C PHE A 171 7.05 -6.92 -8.79
N TYR A 172 6.52 -5.82 -8.24
CA TYR A 172 6.94 -5.34 -6.91
C TYR A 172 6.59 -6.33 -5.79
N ALA A 173 5.42 -6.96 -5.82
CA ALA A 173 5.05 -8.00 -4.86
C ALA A 173 6.00 -9.21 -4.93
N ASN A 174 6.36 -9.64 -6.14
CA ASN A 174 7.29 -10.74 -6.36
C ASN A 174 8.71 -10.39 -5.89
N GLU A 175 9.20 -9.18 -6.16
CA GLU A 175 10.53 -8.74 -5.69
C GLU A 175 10.59 -8.58 -4.17
N ALA A 176 9.51 -8.09 -3.52
CA ALA A 176 9.40 -8.09 -2.07
C ALA A 176 9.44 -9.52 -1.49
N CYS A 177 8.71 -10.46 -2.10
CA CYS A 177 8.73 -11.87 -1.72
C CYS A 177 10.12 -12.48 -1.84
N LYS A 178 10.81 -12.27 -2.97
CA LYS A 178 12.19 -12.75 -3.18
C LYS A 178 13.13 -12.18 -2.12
N ARG A 179 13.06 -10.87 -1.85
CA ARG A 179 13.91 -10.22 -0.84
C ARG A 179 13.69 -10.80 0.57
N LEU A 180 12.43 -10.98 0.96
CA LEU A 180 12.05 -11.59 2.24
C LEU A 180 12.62 -13.01 2.36
N GLN A 181 12.39 -13.86 1.35
CA GLN A 181 12.85 -15.25 1.37
C GLN A 181 14.38 -15.36 1.36
N ALA A 182 15.08 -14.49 0.62
CA ALA A 182 16.54 -14.45 0.61
C ALA A 182 17.17 -14.18 1.99
N HIS A 183 16.41 -13.57 2.90
CA HIS A 183 16.83 -13.29 4.28
C HIS A 183 16.14 -14.20 5.31
N GLY A 184 15.58 -15.34 4.88
CA GLY A 184 14.95 -16.32 5.77
C GLY A 184 13.64 -15.85 6.41
N ARG A 185 13.03 -14.77 5.90
CA ARG A 185 11.70 -14.33 6.36
C ARG A 185 10.60 -15.23 5.80
N ARG A 186 9.46 -15.24 6.48
CA ARG A 186 8.27 -16.00 6.05
C ARG A 186 7.85 -15.55 4.66
N LYS A 187 7.56 -16.51 3.78
CA LYS A 187 7.02 -16.23 2.44
C LYS A 187 5.68 -15.47 2.59
N PRO A 188 5.53 -14.27 2.02
CA PRO A 188 4.27 -13.55 2.08
C PRO A 188 3.20 -14.24 1.22
N GLN A 189 1.93 -14.03 1.56
CA GLN A 189 0.83 -14.41 0.68
C GLN A 189 0.69 -13.35 -0.41
N ILE A 190 0.55 -13.78 -1.66
CA ILE A 190 0.28 -12.91 -2.81
C ILE A 190 -0.97 -13.45 -3.51
N ILE A 191 -1.98 -12.61 -3.68
CA ILE A 191 -3.18 -12.91 -4.45
C ILE A 191 -3.20 -11.97 -5.65
N CYS A 192 -3.12 -12.56 -6.84
CA CYS A 192 -3.18 -11.85 -8.11
C CYS A 192 -4.58 -12.00 -8.73
N TYR A 193 -5.22 -10.88 -9.04
CA TYR A 193 -6.55 -10.81 -9.63
C TYR A 193 -6.45 -10.46 -11.11
N ALA A 194 -6.73 -11.45 -11.97
CA ALA A 194 -6.78 -11.26 -13.42
C ALA A 194 -7.87 -10.24 -13.80
N GLY A 195 -7.52 -9.29 -14.69
CA GLY A 195 -8.45 -8.25 -15.17
C GLY A 195 -8.82 -7.20 -14.12
N ALA A 196 -8.11 -7.10 -13.00
CA ALA A 196 -8.24 -6.00 -12.05
C ALA A 196 -7.11 -4.97 -12.24
N GLY A 197 -7.46 -3.69 -12.31
CA GLY A 197 -6.52 -2.57 -12.37
C GLY A 197 -6.04 -2.05 -11.01
N HIS A 198 -5.56 -0.81 -11.02
CA HIS A 198 -4.87 -0.18 -9.89
C HIS A 198 -5.75 0.06 -8.65
N TYR A 199 -6.96 0.58 -8.83
CA TYR A 199 -7.84 1.00 -7.73
C TYR A 199 -8.76 -0.12 -7.25
N ILE A 200 -8.22 -1.10 -6.52
CA ILE A 200 -9.03 -2.12 -5.83
C ILE A 200 -9.66 -1.50 -4.58
N GLU A 201 -10.82 -0.89 -4.79
CA GLU A 201 -11.66 -0.24 -3.76
C GLU A 201 -12.47 -1.25 -2.93
N PRO A 202 -13.16 -0.81 -1.85
CA PRO A 202 -14.17 -1.63 -1.19
C PRO A 202 -15.26 -2.13 -2.17
N PRO A 203 -16.00 -3.20 -1.81
CA PRO A 203 -16.93 -3.84 -2.72
C PRO A 203 -17.96 -2.88 -3.34
N TYR A 204 -18.22 -3.09 -4.63
CA TYR A 204 -19.24 -2.38 -5.43
C TYR A 204 -18.93 -0.93 -5.79
N PHE A 205 -17.74 -0.42 -5.47
CA PHE A 205 -17.26 0.83 -6.06
C PHE A 205 -17.09 0.66 -7.58
N PRO A 206 -17.69 1.54 -8.41
CA PRO A 206 -17.59 1.42 -9.85
C PRO A 206 -16.14 1.60 -10.32
N LEU A 207 -15.74 0.83 -11.32
CA LEU A 207 -14.41 0.95 -11.92
C LEU A 207 -14.23 2.31 -12.60
N CYS A 208 -13.23 3.06 -12.15
CA CYS A 208 -12.70 4.23 -12.88
C CYS A 208 -11.54 3.77 -13.78
N ARG A 209 -11.79 3.63 -15.09
CA ARG A 209 -10.77 3.13 -16.03
C ARG A 209 -9.67 4.13 -16.32
N ALA A 210 -10.01 5.43 -16.32
CA ALA A 210 -9.09 6.51 -16.61
C ALA A 210 -9.51 7.80 -15.90
N SER A 211 -8.53 8.57 -15.44
CA SER A 211 -8.73 9.92 -14.89
C SER A 211 -7.45 10.73 -15.00
N LEU A 212 -7.54 12.03 -14.68
CA LEU A 212 -6.36 12.88 -14.52
C LEU A 212 -5.49 12.34 -13.38
N HIS A 213 -4.21 12.10 -13.67
CA HIS A 213 -3.23 11.68 -12.66
C HIS A 213 -2.44 12.89 -12.15
N ALA A 214 -2.60 13.23 -10.87
CA ALA A 214 -2.08 14.47 -10.29
C ALA A 214 -0.58 14.70 -10.50
N LEU A 215 0.25 13.64 -10.41
CA LEU A 215 1.70 13.75 -10.59
C LEU A 215 2.16 13.76 -12.05
N VAL A 216 1.34 13.20 -12.95
CA VAL A 216 1.71 13.11 -14.38
C VAL A 216 1.16 14.31 -15.14
N GLY A 217 0.04 14.88 -14.70
CA GLY A 217 -0.60 16.04 -15.31
C GLY A 217 -1.41 15.71 -16.56
N SER A 218 -1.69 14.43 -16.84
CA SER A 218 -2.50 13.98 -17.98
C SER A 218 -3.49 12.88 -17.58
N ALA A 219 -4.47 12.62 -18.44
CA ALA A 219 -5.37 11.50 -18.27
C ALA A 219 -4.65 10.18 -18.58
N ILE A 220 -4.63 9.28 -17.60
CA ILE A 220 -4.00 7.96 -17.72
C ILE A 220 -5.01 6.85 -17.57
N ILE A 221 -4.68 5.66 -18.06
CA ILE A 221 -5.42 4.43 -17.74
C ILE A 221 -4.92 3.80 -16.43
N PHE A 222 -5.84 3.25 -15.65
CA PHE A 222 -5.54 2.47 -14.43
C PHE A 222 -5.74 0.96 -14.62
N GLY A 223 -6.28 0.58 -15.79
CA GLY A 223 -6.64 -0.78 -16.16
C GLY A 223 -7.86 -1.31 -15.44
N GLY A 224 -8.14 -2.60 -15.63
CA GLY A 224 -9.30 -3.30 -15.12
C GLY A 224 -10.41 -3.49 -16.15
N GLU A 225 -11.07 -4.64 -16.05
CA GLU A 225 -12.29 -4.99 -16.76
C GLU A 225 -13.47 -5.00 -15.78
N PRO A 226 -14.61 -4.33 -16.06
CA PRO A 226 -15.63 -4.02 -15.06
C PRO A 226 -16.07 -5.21 -14.19
N ARG A 227 -16.38 -6.36 -14.82
CA ARG A 227 -16.83 -7.56 -14.10
C ARG A 227 -15.71 -8.19 -13.28
N ALA A 228 -14.53 -8.34 -13.87
CA ALA A 228 -13.39 -8.97 -13.21
C ALA A 228 -12.92 -8.14 -12.02
N HIS A 229 -12.80 -6.82 -12.22
CA HIS A 229 -12.41 -5.87 -11.19
C HIS A 229 -13.43 -5.81 -10.03
N ALA A 230 -14.73 -5.77 -10.32
CA ALA A 230 -15.75 -5.80 -9.27
C ALA A 230 -15.67 -7.08 -8.42
N MET A 231 -15.41 -8.24 -9.03
CA MET A 231 -15.24 -9.49 -8.29
C MET A 231 -13.93 -9.51 -7.48
N ALA A 232 -12.86 -8.91 -8.01
CA ALA A 232 -11.61 -8.73 -7.28
C ALA A 232 -11.79 -7.87 -6.03
N GLN A 233 -12.53 -6.76 -6.10
CA GLN A 233 -12.86 -5.92 -4.94
C GLN A 233 -13.62 -6.71 -3.86
N VAL A 234 -14.63 -7.50 -4.27
CA VAL A 234 -15.42 -8.34 -3.35
C VAL A 234 -14.54 -9.37 -2.65
N ASP A 235 -13.67 -10.07 -3.38
CA ASP A 235 -12.77 -11.06 -2.80
C ASP A 235 -11.69 -10.41 -1.92
N ALA A 236 -10.99 -9.39 -2.42
CA ALA A 236 -9.96 -8.64 -1.70
C ALA A 236 -10.47 -8.15 -0.34
N TRP A 237 -11.71 -7.66 -0.28
CA TRP A 237 -12.35 -7.23 0.95
C TRP A 237 -12.53 -8.36 1.97
N LYS A 238 -12.86 -9.57 1.52
CA LYS A 238 -12.93 -10.76 2.37
C LYS A 238 -11.53 -11.19 2.82
N GLN A 239 -10.56 -11.24 1.90
CA GLN A 239 -9.19 -11.67 2.20
C GLN A 239 -8.54 -10.78 3.25
N LEU A 240 -8.64 -9.46 3.13
CA LEU A 240 -8.05 -8.55 4.12
C LEU A 240 -8.73 -8.67 5.50
N GLN A 241 -10.04 -8.91 5.56
CA GLN A 241 -10.74 -9.14 6.82
C GLN A 241 -10.27 -10.43 7.49
N THR A 242 -10.22 -11.54 6.73
CA THR A 242 -9.73 -12.83 7.23
C THR A 242 -8.29 -12.73 7.72
N PHE A 243 -7.44 -12.05 6.94
CA PHE A 243 -6.05 -11.83 7.29
C PHE A 243 -5.89 -11.03 8.58
N PHE A 244 -6.57 -9.89 8.73
CA PHE A 244 -6.48 -9.09 9.94
C PHE A 244 -7.09 -9.78 11.16
N HIS A 245 -8.24 -10.45 11.05
CA HIS A 245 -8.78 -11.22 12.18
C HIS A 245 -7.80 -12.31 12.64
N LYS A 246 -7.16 -13.02 11.70
CA LYS A 246 -6.17 -14.05 12.03
C LYS A 246 -4.94 -13.50 12.76
N HIS A 247 -4.43 -12.34 12.34
CA HIS A 247 -3.14 -11.82 12.83
C HIS A 247 -3.27 -10.80 13.96
N LEU A 248 -4.43 -10.13 14.10
CA LEU A 248 -4.69 -9.12 15.13
C LEU A 248 -5.70 -9.61 16.18
N GLY A 249 -6.49 -10.64 15.88
CA GLY A 249 -7.57 -11.13 16.74
C GLY A 249 -7.11 -11.76 18.05
N GLY A 250 -5.81 -12.03 18.24
CA GLY A 250 -5.28 -12.81 19.36
C GLY A 250 -5.75 -14.27 19.33
N GLN A 251 -5.00 -15.20 19.94
CA GLN A 251 -5.64 -16.47 20.30
C GLN A 251 -6.76 -16.19 21.30
N GLU A 252 -7.88 -16.89 21.18
CA GLU A 252 -8.87 -16.94 22.25
C GLU A 252 -8.16 -17.36 23.54
N GLY A 253 -7.84 -16.40 24.40
CA GLY A 253 -7.54 -16.71 25.79
C GLY A 253 -8.81 -17.35 26.34
N THR A 254 -8.72 -18.61 26.73
CA THR A 254 -9.77 -19.32 27.46
C THR A 254 -10.26 -18.43 28.59
N ILE A 255 -11.46 -17.85 28.42
CA ILE A 255 -12.17 -17.17 29.49
C ILE A 255 -12.49 -18.28 30.50
N PRO A 256 -11.99 -18.22 31.75
CA PRO A 256 -12.43 -19.16 32.77
C PRO A 256 -13.93 -18.94 32.97
N ALA A 257 -14.72 -19.99 32.79
CA ALA A 257 -16.13 -19.97 33.15
C ALA A 257 -16.26 -19.52 34.61
N LYS A 258 -17.02 -18.46 34.84
CA LYS A 258 -17.53 -18.12 36.18
C LYS A 258 -18.69 -19.04 36.51
#